data_AF-A0A2H6AI15-F1
#
_entry.id   AF-A0A2H6AI15-F1
#
_cell.length_a   1.000
_cell.length_b   1.000
_cell.length_c   1.000
_cell.angle_alpha   90.00
_cell.angle_beta   90.00
_cell.angle_gamma   90.00
#
_symmetry.space_group_name_H-M   'P 1'
#
loop_
_entity.id
_entity.type
_entity.pdbx_description
1 polymer ?
#
loop_
_entity_poly.entity_id
_entity_poly.type
_entity_poly.pdbx_seq_one_letter_code
_entity_poly.pdbx_strand_id
1 'polypeptide(L)'
;MVRTVPNRTDLTLPEMILLAAWKLEQQGHSPFSAEDLIVAAWKEFPKAFGLRGYSEQYPDANRVLSAIMGERGLAKRGWLAKVGQKLYSVSRDGQRIAKRILEGKEPDDEPPPTHRLPRDQQKLLLHMLDAAAVDKFVTGQTFDLTFAEACKFWDLGEQSTGETVDRKLQAVEKLLETAQELASKHGLVIQQREITESDLELLRKVHRHLKDRFSRHLMLLRSRS
;
A
#
# COMPACT_ATOMS: atom_id res chain seq x y z
N MET A 1 -14.34 -2.11 -34.72
CA MET A 1 -13.64 -3.38 -34.42
C MET A 1 -14.11 -3.86 -33.06
N VAL A 2 -14.79 -5.01 -33.04
CA VAL A 2 -15.38 -5.61 -31.82
C VAL A 2 -14.23 -6.18 -30.99
N ARG A 3 -13.94 -5.58 -29.84
CA ARG A 3 -12.91 -6.05 -28.92
C ARG A 3 -13.47 -7.24 -28.14
N THR A 4 -12.90 -8.41 -28.37
CA THR A 4 -13.20 -9.66 -27.67
C THR A 4 -12.81 -9.53 -26.19
N VAL A 5 -13.83 -9.58 -25.33
CA VAL A 5 -13.69 -9.78 -23.88
C VAL A 5 -12.94 -11.10 -23.67
N PRO A 6 -11.95 -11.20 -22.77
CA PRO A 6 -11.29 -12.47 -22.48
C PRO A 6 -12.32 -13.55 -22.12
N ASN A 7 -11.99 -14.79 -22.44
CA ASN A 7 -12.87 -15.93 -22.21
C ASN A 7 -13.26 -15.97 -20.72
N ARG A 8 -14.53 -15.68 -20.40
CA ARG A 8 -15.04 -15.46 -19.03
C ARG A 8 -14.90 -16.68 -18.09
N THR A 9 -14.40 -17.81 -18.60
CA THR A 9 -14.21 -19.08 -17.90
C THR A 9 -12.97 -19.14 -17.02
N ASP A 10 -11.96 -18.28 -17.22
CA ASP A 10 -10.68 -18.37 -16.49
C ASP A 10 -10.57 -17.40 -15.30
N LEU A 11 -11.66 -16.70 -14.96
CA LEU A 11 -11.67 -15.75 -13.86
C LEU A 11 -11.70 -16.46 -12.50
N THR A 12 -10.91 -15.97 -11.56
CA THR A 12 -11.02 -16.37 -10.15
C THR A 12 -12.27 -15.77 -9.50
N LEU A 13 -12.77 -16.40 -8.42
CA LEU A 13 -13.94 -15.87 -7.69
C LEU A 13 -13.76 -14.40 -7.25
N PRO A 14 -12.59 -13.97 -6.72
CA PRO A 14 -12.38 -12.57 -6.39
C PRO A 14 -12.47 -11.61 -7.59
N GLU A 15 -11.99 -12.04 -8.76
CA GLU A 15 -12.02 -11.24 -9.98
C GLU A 15 -13.45 -11.09 -10.53
N MET A 16 -14.24 -12.17 -10.49
CA MET A 16 -15.66 -12.11 -10.86
C MET A 16 -16.42 -11.12 -9.98
N ILE A 17 -16.18 -11.13 -8.66
CA ILE A 17 -16.81 -10.18 -7.73
C ILE A 17 -16.32 -8.75 -7.99
N LEU A 18 -15.03 -8.58 -8.27
CA LEU A 18 -14.46 -7.27 -8.59
C LEU A 18 -15.10 -6.68 -9.86
N LEU A 19 -15.32 -7.48 -10.89
CA LEU A 19 -16.01 -7.06 -12.11
C LEU A 19 -17.46 -6.67 -11.82
N ALA A 20 -18.18 -7.43 -10.99
CA ALA A 20 -19.54 -7.10 -10.59
C ALA A 20 -19.59 -5.77 -9.81
N ALA A 21 -18.66 -5.57 -8.88
CA ALA A 21 -18.52 -4.32 -8.14
C ALA A 21 -18.20 -3.12 -9.05
N TRP A 22 -17.28 -3.30 -10.01
CA TRP A 22 -16.93 -2.26 -10.98
C TRP A 22 -18.12 -1.89 -11.87
N LYS A 23 -18.92 -2.88 -12.27
CA LYS A 23 -20.15 -2.66 -13.04
C LYS A 23 -21.20 -1.88 -12.23
N LEU A 24 -21.35 -2.15 -10.93
CA LEU A 24 -22.23 -1.36 -10.06
C LEU A 24 -21.79 0.11 -10.00
N GLU A 25 -20.50 0.39 -9.86
CA GLU A 25 -20.00 1.78 -9.88
C GLU A 25 -20.25 2.47 -11.23
N GLN A 26 -20.03 1.78 -12.35
CA GLN A 26 -20.32 2.29 -13.69
C GLN A 26 -21.81 2.63 -13.87
N GLN A 27 -22.70 1.97 -13.13
CA GLN A 27 -24.14 2.22 -13.12
C GLN A 27 -24.55 3.34 -12.13
N GLY A 28 -23.58 3.98 -11.46
CA GLY A 28 -23.82 5.06 -10.50
C GLY A 28 -24.14 4.56 -9.07
N HIS A 29 -24.05 3.26 -8.82
CA HIS A 29 -24.26 2.69 -7.49
C HIS A 29 -22.95 2.70 -6.69
N SER A 30 -22.41 3.87 -6.36
CA SER A 30 -21.26 4.02 -5.45
C SER A 30 -21.58 5.05 -4.35
N PRO A 31 -21.46 4.68 -3.05
CA PRO A 31 -21.12 3.36 -2.54
C PRO A 31 -22.27 2.35 -2.68
N PHE A 32 -21.94 1.05 -2.67
CA PHE A 32 -22.91 -0.06 -2.74
C PHE A 32 -22.87 -0.93 -1.48
N SER A 33 -23.98 -1.60 -1.17
CA SER A 33 -24.05 -2.54 -0.05
C SER A 33 -23.46 -3.92 -0.40
N ALA A 34 -23.17 -4.72 0.62
CA ALA A 34 -22.78 -6.12 0.39
C ALA A 34 -23.91 -6.90 -0.29
N GLU A 35 -25.15 -6.61 0.08
CA GLU A 35 -26.37 -7.20 -0.47
C GLU A 35 -26.52 -6.89 -1.97
N ASP A 36 -26.28 -5.65 -2.39
CA ASP A 36 -26.27 -5.26 -3.81
C ASP A 36 -25.18 -6.00 -4.59
N LEU A 37 -23.98 -6.10 -4.02
CA LEU A 37 -22.86 -6.79 -4.64
C LEU A 37 -23.11 -8.30 -4.76
N ILE A 38 -23.76 -8.92 -3.76
CA ILE A 38 -24.18 -10.34 -3.82
C ILE A 38 -25.11 -10.56 -5.01
N VAL A 39 -26.14 -9.73 -5.14
CA VAL A 39 -27.11 -9.84 -6.23
C VAL A 39 -26.45 -9.57 -7.58
N ALA A 40 -25.59 -8.55 -7.68
CA ALA A 40 -24.89 -8.22 -8.92
C ALA A 40 -23.93 -9.33 -9.36
N ALA A 41 -23.14 -9.88 -8.43
CA ALA A 41 -22.20 -10.97 -8.71
C ALA A 41 -22.93 -12.24 -9.17
N TRP A 42 -24.05 -12.58 -8.52
CA TRP A 42 -24.87 -13.72 -8.94
C TRP A 42 -25.54 -13.50 -10.29
N LYS A 43 -26.11 -12.32 -10.55
CA LYS A 43 -26.71 -12.02 -11.86
C LYS A 43 -25.70 -12.11 -13.01
N GLU A 44 -24.45 -11.70 -12.78
CA GLU A 44 -23.40 -11.76 -13.80
C GLU A 44 -22.79 -13.18 -13.92
N PHE A 45 -22.68 -13.91 -12.81
CA PHE A 45 -22.05 -15.24 -12.74
C PHE A 45 -22.89 -16.24 -11.93
N PRO A 46 -24.08 -16.65 -12.42
CA PRO A 46 -25.03 -17.45 -11.64
C PRO A 46 -24.50 -18.84 -11.29
N LYS A 47 -23.68 -19.44 -12.17
CA LYS A 47 -23.02 -20.72 -11.91
C LYS A 47 -21.99 -20.66 -10.77
N ALA A 48 -21.35 -19.51 -10.57
CA ALA A 48 -20.29 -19.35 -9.58
C ALA A 48 -20.84 -18.95 -8.19
N PHE A 49 -21.88 -18.11 -8.17
CA PHE A 49 -22.43 -17.53 -6.93
C PHE A 49 -23.90 -17.90 -6.68
N GLY A 50 -24.44 -18.88 -7.39
CA GLY A 50 -25.78 -19.39 -7.15
C GLY A 50 -25.80 -20.41 -6.00
N LEU A 51 -26.91 -20.44 -5.26
CA LEU A 51 -27.15 -21.39 -4.19
C LEU A 51 -27.17 -22.83 -4.74
N ARG A 52 -26.51 -23.78 -4.07
CA ARG A 52 -26.45 -25.18 -4.53
C ARG A 52 -27.85 -25.77 -4.65
N GLY A 53 -28.19 -26.29 -5.84
CA GLY A 53 -29.52 -26.81 -6.17
C GLY A 53 -30.53 -25.75 -6.64
N TYR A 54 -30.20 -24.46 -6.49
CA TYR A 54 -31.04 -23.33 -6.89
C TYR A 54 -30.21 -22.23 -7.58
N SER A 55 -29.18 -22.62 -8.34
CA SER A 55 -28.15 -21.70 -8.82
C SER A 55 -28.69 -20.59 -9.75
N GLU A 56 -29.80 -20.87 -10.44
CA GLU A 56 -30.48 -19.94 -11.33
C GLU A 56 -31.59 -19.13 -10.64
N GLN A 57 -31.90 -19.41 -9.36
CA GLN A 57 -33.02 -18.80 -8.64
C GLN A 57 -32.58 -17.91 -7.48
N TYR A 58 -31.52 -18.30 -6.76
CA TYR A 58 -31.09 -17.60 -5.55
C TYR A 58 -29.56 -17.44 -5.46
N PRO A 59 -29.06 -16.30 -4.96
CA PRO A 59 -27.64 -16.09 -4.71
C PRO A 59 -27.16 -16.85 -3.45
N ASP A 60 -25.92 -17.32 -3.49
CA ASP A 60 -25.16 -17.81 -2.34
C ASP A 60 -24.39 -16.64 -1.69
N ALA A 61 -25.04 -16.00 -0.72
CA ALA A 61 -24.47 -14.86 0.01
C ALA A 61 -23.16 -15.21 0.73
N ASN A 62 -23.04 -16.42 1.29
CA ASN A 62 -21.86 -16.83 2.05
C ASN A 62 -20.63 -16.93 1.15
N ARG A 63 -20.80 -17.41 -0.09
CA ARG A 63 -19.72 -17.53 -1.05
C ARG A 63 -19.16 -16.17 -1.45
N VAL A 64 -20.03 -15.17 -1.67
CA VAL A 64 -19.61 -13.79 -1.98
C VAL A 64 -18.98 -13.12 -0.76
N LEU A 65 -19.63 -13.19 0.42
CA LEU A 65 -19.12 -12.56 1.64
C LEU A 65 -17.75 -13.12 2.06
N SER A 66 -17.55 -14.43 1.92
CA SER A 66 -16.26 -15.07 2.20
C SER A 66 -15.18 -14.60 1.24
N ALA A 67 -15.51 -14.35 -0.02
CA ALA A 67 -14.57 -13.81 -0.99
C ALA A 67 -14.32 -12.30 -0.80
N ILE A 68 -15.26 -11.54 -0.23
CA ILE A 68 -15.02 -10.13 0.15
C ILE A 68 -14.11 -10.05 1.39
N MET A 69 -14.40 -10.82 2.44
CA MET A 69 -13.81 -10.67 3.78
C MET A 69 -12.71 -11.69 4.14
N GLY A 70 -12.55 -12.77 3.37
CA GLY A 70 -11.61 -13.84 3.68
C GLY A 70 -10.14 -13.41 3.69
N GLU A 71 -9.24 -14.31 4.08
CA GLU A 71 -7.80 -14.02 4.17
C GLU A 71 -7.18 -13.51 2.87
N ARG A 72 -7.67 -14.01 1.74
CA ARG A 72 -7.32 -13.54 0.39
C ARG A 72 -8.45 -12.73 -0.26
N GLY A 73 -9.36 -12.18 0.54
CA GLY A 73 -10.55 -11.50 0.06
C GLY A 73 -10.28 -10.11 -0.50
N LEU A 74 -11.22 -9.58 -1.28
CA LEU A 74 -11.06 -8.32 -2.01
C LEU A 74 -10.71 -7.14 -1.09
N ALA A 75 -11.26 -7.11 0.13
CA ALA A 75 -10.97 -6.04 1.09
C ALA A 75 -9.50 -6.08 1.57
N LYS A 76 -8.98 -7.28 1.89
CA LYS A 76 -7.57 -7.46 2.31
C LYS A 76 -6.59 -7.23 1.15
N ARG A 77 -6.98 -7.56 -0.08
CA ARG A 77 -6.24 -7.23 -1.31
C ARG A 77 -6.25 -5.73 -1.63
N GLY A 78 -7.05 -4.94 -0.91
CA GLY A 78 -7.22 -3.52 -1.17
C GLY A 78 -7.95 -3.22 -2.47
N TRP A 79 -8.70 -4.18 -3.05
CA TRP A 79 -9.48 -3.97 -4.27
C TRP A 79 -10.82 -3.30 -3.96
N LEU A 80 -11.42 -3.63 -2.82
CA LEU A 80 -12.59 -2.95 -2.26
C LEU A 80 -12.20 -2.14 -1.02
N ALA A 81 -12.75 -0.93 -0.91
CA ALA A 81 -12.65 -0.10 0.28
C ALA A 81 -13.98 -0.16 1.04
N LYS A 82 -13.92 -0.33 2.37
CA LYS A 82 -15.10 -0.20 3.24
C LYS A 82 -15.25 1.27 3.61
N VAL A 83 -16.32 1.90 3.16
CA VAL A 83 -16.57 3.35 3.34
C VAL A 83 -17.66 3.66 4.37
N GLY A 84 -18.31 2.63 4.91
CA GLY A 84 -19.31 2.78 5.96
C GLY A 84 -19.75 1.45 6.57
N GLN A 85 -20.81 1.48 7.36
CA GLN A 85 -21.42 0.26 7.88
C GLN A 85 -22.07 -0.51 6.73
N LYS A 86 -21.52 -1.68 6.39
CA LYS A 86 -21.91 -2.52 5.25
C LYS A 86 -21.80 -1.87 3.85
N LEU A 87 -21.18 -0.70 3.74
CA LEU A 87 -21.00 0.00 2.47
C LEU A 87 -19.57 -0.14 1.96
N TYR A 88 -19.47 -0.41 0.66
CA TYR A 88 -18.22 -0.61 -0.05
C TYR A 88 -18.15 0.26 -1.31
N SER A 89 -16.93 0.55 -1.73
CA SER A 89 -16.62 1.12 -3.05
C SER A 89 -15.44 0.38 -3.65
N VAL A 90 -15.30 0.45 -4.97
CA VAL A 90 -14.12 -0.08 -5.64
C VAL A 90 -12.98 0.93 -5.45
N SER A 91 -11.90 0.48 -4.85
CA SER A 91 -10.69 1.30 -4.70
C SER A 91 -10.04 1.59 -6.05
N ARG A 92 -9.17 2.60 -6.14
CA ARG A 92 -8.38 2.87 -7.35
C ARG A 92 -7.63 1.62 -7.87
N ASP A 93 -7.11 0.79 -6.97
CA ASP A 93 -6.44 -0.46 -7.33
C ASP A 93 -7.42 -1.47 -7.93
N GLY A 94 -8.59 -1.63 -7.30
CA GLY A 94 -9.67 -2.46 -7.83
C GLY A 94 -10.13 -2.01 -9.22
N GLN A 95 -10.27 -0.70 -9.45
CA GLN A 95 -10.67 -0.15 -10.76
C GLN A 95 -9.64 -0.48 -11.84
N ARG A 96 -8.34 -0.35 -11.52
CA ARG A 96 -7.26 -0.69 -12.45
C ARG A 96 -7.24 -2.18 -12.77
N ILE A 97 -7.39 -3.05 -11.78
CA ILE A 97 -7.45 -4.50 -11.99
C ILE A 97 -8.69 -4.87 -12.81
N ALA A 98 -9.87 -4.31 -12.50
CA ALA A 98 -11.09 -4.54 -13.27
C ALA A 98 -10.93 -4.12 -14.74
N LYS A 99 -10.33 -2.96 -15.02
CA LYS A 99 -10.00 -2.53 -16.39
C LYS A 99 -9.01 -3.48 -17.07
N ARG A 100 -7.96 -3.92 -16.38
CA ARG A 100 -6.98 -4.88 -16.91
C ARG A 100 -7.65 -6.18 -17.33
N ILE A 101 -8.52 -6.73 -16.47
CA ILE A 101 -9.30 -7.93 -16.75
C ILE A 101 -10.21 -7.71 -17.97
N LEU A 102 -10.93 -6.60 -18.05
CA LEU A 102 -11.81 -6.32 -19.20
C LEU A 102 -11.05 -6.11 -20.51
N GLU A 103 -9.82 -5.61 -20.46
CA GLU A 103 -8.94 -5.41 -21.61
C GLU A 103 -8.26 -6.70 -22.11
N GLY A 104 -8.42 -7.83 -21.41
CA GLY A 104 -7.86 -9.11 -21.83
C GLY A 104 -6.33 -9.17 -21.81
N LYS A 105 -5.69 -8.31 -21.02
CA LYS A 105 -4.25 -8.44 -20.76
C LYS A 105 -4.05 -9.66 -19.88
N GLU A 106 -3.25 -10.61 -20.35
CA GLU A 106 -2.81 -11.76 -19.56
C GLU A 106 -2.24 -11.29 -18.22
N PRO A 107 -2.26 -12.14 -17.17
CA PRO A 107 -1.54 -11.87 -15.96
C PRO A 107 -0.05 -11.87 -16.30
N ASP A 108 0.47 -10.73 -16.78
CA ASP A 108 1.89 -10.44 -16.62
C ASP A 108 2.19 -10.68 -15.14
N ASP A 109 3.30 -11.39 -14.88
CA ASP A 109 3.98 -11.56 -13.59
C ASP A 109 4.38 -10.22 -12.95
N GLU A 110 3.60 -9.16 -13.14
CA GLU A 110 3.69 -7.93 -12.37
C GLU A 110 3.22 -8.23 -10.95
N PRO A 111 4.13 -8.16 -9.96
CA PRO A 111 3.76 -8.33 -8.57
C PRO A 111 2.62 -7.37 -8.21
N PRO A 112 1.75 -7.75 -7.24
CA PRO A 112 0.66 -6.89 -6.78
C PRO A 112 1.20 -5.48 -6.52
N PRO A 113 0.43 -4.43 -6.83
CA PRO A 113 0.97 -3.10 -6.87
C PRO A 113 1.72 -2.76 -5.58
N THR A 114 3.03 -2.60 -5.73
CA THR A 114 4.01 -2.09 -4.77
C THR A 114 3.76 -0.61 -4.47
N HIS A 115 2.51 -0.15 -4.52
CA HIS A 115 2.10 1.23 -4.21
C HIS A 115 2.10 1.52 -2.71
N ARG A 116 2.57 0.57 -1.91
CA ARG A 116 2.72 0.70 -0.47
C ARG A 116 4.13 0.27 -0.10
N LEU A 117 4.76 1.09 0.73
CA LEU A 117 6.00 0.71 1.39
C LEU A 117 5.78 -0.59 2.18
N PRO A 118 6.72 -1.54 2.19
CA PRO A 118 6.76 -2.66 3.12
C PRO A 118 6.55 -2.20 4.57
N ARG A 119 5.98 -3.05 5.42
CA ARG A 119 5.68 -2.71 6.82
C ARG A 119 6.90 -2.20 7.60
N ASP A 120 8.06 -2.78 7.37
CA ASP A 120 9.29 -2.37 8.06
C ASP A 120 9.77 -0.99 7.60
N GLN A 121 9.60 -0.69 6.30
CA GLN A 121 9.88 0.62 5.73
C GLN A 121 8.89 1.69 6.22
N GLN A 122 7.61 1.34 6.37
CA GLN A 122 6.62 2.23 6.98
C GLN A 122 6.97 2.57 8.43
N LYS A 123 7.34 1.56 9.24
CA LYS A 123 7.77 1.76 10.62
C LYS A 123 9.00 2.64 10.71
N LEU A 124 10.01 2.40 9.87
CA LEU A 124 11.23 3.21 9.82
C LEU A 124 10.91 4.66 9.44
N LEU A 125 10.05 4.88 8.43
CA LEU A 125 9.68 6.23 8.00
C LEU A 125 8.94 7.01 9.11
N LEU A 126 7.99 6.36 9.80
CA LEU A 126 7.31 6.97 10.95
C LEU A 126 8.28 7.28 12.09
N HIS A 127 9.15 6.33 12.43
CA HIS A 127 10.19 6.51 13.44
C HIS A 127 11.13 7.69 13.12
N MET A 128 11.51 7.86 11.85
CA MET A 128 12.32 8.99 11.42
C MET A 128 11.59 10.32 11.60
N LEU A 129 10.29 10.38 11.28
CA LEU A 129 9.47 11.59 11.47
C LEU A 129 9.33 11.99 12.93
N ASP A 130 9.22 11.00 13.82
CA ASP A 130 9.05 11.20 15.26
C ASP A 130 10.41 11.28 16.01
N ALA A 131 11.53 11.28 15.28
CA ALA A 131 12.84 11.35 15.88
C ALA A 131 13.14 12.76 16.41
N ALA A 132 13.67 12.85 17.63
CA ALA A 132 14.10 14.13 18.24
C ALA A 132 15.08 14.94 17.37
N ALA A 133 15.81 14.26 16.47
CA ALA A 133 16.69 14.92 15.50
C ALA A 133 15.93 15.81 14.51
N VAL A 134 14.72 15.41 14.11
CA VAL A 134 13.84 16.19 13.23
C VAL A 134 13.32 17.43 13.98
N ASP A 135 12.81 17.25 15.21
CA ASP A 135 12.33 18.37 16.02
C ASP A 135 13.40 19.43 16.27
N LYS A 136 14.62 19.01 16.63
CA LYS A 136 15.76 19.92 16.82
C LYS A 136 16.19 20.61 15.53
N PHE A 137 16.10 19.92 14.40
CA PHE A 137 16.41 20.53 13.10
C PHE A 137 15.36 21.59 12.72
N VAL A 138 14.08 21.30 12.90
CA VAL A 138 12.96 22.23 12.61
C VAL A 138 12.99 23.45 13.52
N THR A 139 13.30 23.26 14.81
CA THR A 139 13.39 24.35 15.81
C THR A 139 14.70 25.15 15.73
N GLY A 140 15.62 24.79 14.82
CA GLY A 140 16.91 25.46 14.65
C GLY A 140 17.96 25.12 15.71
N GLN A 141 17.66 24.21 16.65
CA GLN A 141 18.56 23.73 17.72
C GLN A 141 19.59 22.70 17.23
N THR A 142 20.08 22.87 16.00
CA THR A 142 21.01 21.92 15.36
C THR A 142 22.35 21.79 16.09
N PHE A 143 22.74 22.81 16.86
CA PHE A 143 23.93 22.76 17.71
C PHE A 143 23.81 21.75 18.86
N ASP A 144 22.60 21.50 19.36
CA ASP A 144 22.32 20.56 20.45
C ASP A 144 22.07 19.13 19.96
N LEU A 145 22.19 18.89 18.65
CA LEU A 145 22.14 17.54 18.09
C LEU A 145 23.36 16.75 18.54
N THR A 146 23.08 15.59 19.13
CA THR A 146 24.06 14.60 19.57
C THR A 146 24.17 13.45 18.58
N PHE A 147 25.31 12.73 18.61
CA PHE A 147 25.48 11.57 17.75
C PHE A 147 24.51 10.43 18.09
N ALA A 148 24.13 10.28 19.37
CA ALA A 148 23.14 9.29 19.79
C ALA A 148 21.76 9.54 19.15
N GLU A 149 21.36 10.80 18.99
CA GLU A 149 20.12 11.16 18.28
C GLU A 149 20.21 10.89 16.78
N ALA A 150 21.39 11.09 16.17
CA ALA A 150 21.64 10.71 14.79
C ALA A 150 21.55 9.18 14.59
N CYS A 151 22.15 8.40 15.49
CA CYS A 151 22.04 6.94 15.47
C CYS A 151 20.59 6.48 15.59
N LYS A 152 19.82 7.08 16.51
CA LYS A 152 18.38 6.79 16.64
C LYS A 152 17.63 7.11 15.35
N PHE A 153 17.91 8.23 14.69
CA PHE A 153 17.28 8.60 13.42
C PHE A 153 17.52 7.54 12.32
N TRP A 154 18.71 6.95 12.26
CA TRP A 154 19.03 5.88 11.29
C TRP A 154 18.68 4.46 11.77
N ASP A 155 18.09 4.33 12.96
CA ASP A 155 17.85 3.03 13.61
C ASP A 155 19.15 2.20 13.71
N LEU A 156 20.23 2.85 14.16
CA LEU A 156 21.54 2.26 14.45
C LEU A 156 21.68 2.00 15.95
N GLY A 157 22.05 0.77 16.30
CA GLY A 157 22.41 0.39 17.66
C GLY A 157 23.86 0.72 18.01
N GLU A 158 24.19 0.73 19.29
CA GLU A 158 25.54 1.03 19.81
C GLU A 158 26.63 0.03 19.34
N GLN A 159 26.22 -1.18 18.93
CA GLN A 159 27.10 -2.26 18.44
C GLN A 159 27.11 -2.41 16.91
N SER A 160 26.69 -1.37 16.18
CA SER A 160 26.61 -1.44 14.71
C SER A 160 28.01 -1.51 14.09
N THR A 161 28.28 -2.54 13.29
CA THR A 161 29.51 -2.68 12.50
C THR A 161 29.52 -1.70 11.32
N GLY A 162 30.70 -1.40 10.77
CA GLY A 162 30.83 -0.52 9.61
C GLY A 162 29.94 -0.88 8.42
N GLU A 163 29.88 -2.16 8.08
CA GLU A 163 29.01 -2.67 7.00
C GLU A 163 27.52 -2.46 7.30
N THR A 164 27.12 -2.63 8.56
CA THR A 164 25.73 -2.40 8.99
C THR A 164 25.34 -0.92 8.88
N VAL A 165 26.26 -0.02 9.24
CA VAL A 165 26.07 1.43 9.14
C VAL A 165 25.83 1.82 7.68
N ASP A 166 26.68 1.36 6.76
CA ASP A 166 26.55 1.70 5.35
C ASP A 166 25.27 1.15 4.73
N ARG A 167 24.93 -0.10 5.05
CA ARG A 167 23.68 -0.71 4.61
C ARG A 167 22.45 0.06 5.11
N LYS A 168 22.46 0.52 6.36
CA LYS A 168 21.35 1.29 6.95
C LYS A 168 21.24 2.68 6.34
N LEU A 169 22.35 3.38 6.12
CA LEU A 169 22.36 4.69 5.45
C LEU A 169 21.81 4.59 4.02
N GLN A 170 22.26 3.60 3.25
CA GLN A 170 21.73 3.34 1.90
C GLN A 170 20.25 2.95 1.93
N ALA A 171 19.82 2.16 2.92
CA ALA A 171 18.41 1.80 3.07
C ALA A 171 17.53 3.02 3.33
N VAL A 172 18.01 3.99 4.12
CA VAL A 172 17.30 5.26 4.36
C VAL A 172 17.21 6.11 3.09
N GLU A 173 18.30 6.23 2.31
CA GLU A 173 18.28 6.96 1.03
C GLU A 173 17.25 6.36 0.07
N LYS A 174 17.31 5.03 -0.14
CA LYS A 174 16.39 4.31 -1.00
C LYS A 174 14.93 4.39 -0.52
N LEU A 175 14.72 4.35 0.80
CA LEU A 175 13.39 4.52 1.40
C LEU A 175 12.81 5.89 1.06
N LEU A 176 13.58 6.97 1.25
CA LEU A 176 13.11 8.33 0.98
C LEU A 176 12.85 8.56 -0.52
N GLU A 177 13.65 7.97 -1.41
CA GLU A 177 13.39 7.97 -2.86
C GLU A 177 12.07 7.27 -3.20
N THR A 178 11.91 6.03 -2.73
CA THR A 178 10.70 5.23 -2.98
C THR A 178 9.45 5.93 -2.41
N ALA A 179 9.55 6.46 -1.19
CA ALA A 179 8.47 7.17 -0.53
C ALA A 179 8.08 8.44 -1.30
N GLN A 180 9.05 9.18 -1.85
CA GLN A 180 8.79 10.38 -2.65
C GLN A 180 8.04 10.04 -3.93
N GLU A 181 8.51 9.04 -4.67
CA GLU A 181 7.84 8.62 -5.90
C GLU A 181 6.41 8.17 -5.66
N LEU A 182 6.18 7.46 -4.55
CA LEU A 182 4.84 7.03 -4.15
C LEU A 182 3.95 8.21 -3.74
N ALA A 183 4.48 9.12 -2.91
CA ALA A 183 3.76 10.31 -2.47
C ALA A 183 3.33 11.19 -3.65
N SER A 184 4.25 11.48 -4.58
CA SER A 184 3.97 12.34 -5.74
C SER A 184 2.97 11.73 -6.74
N LYS A 185 2.97 10.40 -6.91
CA LYS A 185 2.10 9.74 -7.89
C LYS A 185 0.72 9.37 -7.34
N HIS A 186 0.64 8.97 -6.07
CA HIS A 186 -0.56 8.32 -5.53
C HIS A 186 -1.03 8.89 -4.18
N GLY A 187 -0.22 9.73 -3.52
CA GLY A 187 -0.37 10.05 -2.10
C GLY A 187 0.10 8.90 -1.21
N LEU A 188 0.69 9.23 -0.05
CA LEU A 188 1.23 8.24 0.88
C LEU A 188 0.53 8.39 2.24
N VAL A 189 -0.23 7.38 2.65
CA VAL A 189 -0.89 7.35 3.97
C VAL A 189 -0.42 6.13 4.75
N ILE A 190 0.13 6.36 5.93
CA ILE A 190 0.66 5.32 6.82
C ILE A 190 0.00 5.47 8.18
N GLN A 191 -0.67 4.43 8.67
CA GLN A 191 -1.35 4.43 9.98
C GLN A 191 -2.26 5.65 10.22
N GLN A 192 -3.06 6.03 9.22
CA GLN A 192 -3.94 7.22 9.24
C GLN A 192 -3.21 8.58 9.24
N ARG A 193 -1.87 8.61 9.18
CA ARG A 193 -1.07 9.82 8.96
C ARG A 193 -0.81 9.98 7.47
N GLU A 194 -1.18 11.12 6.91
CA GLU A 194 -0.76 11.51 5.57
C GLU A 194 0.70 11.95 5.61
N ILE A 195 1.52 11.38 4.73
CA ILE A 195 2.93 11.74 4.56
C ILE A 195 3.02 12.59 3.30
N THR A 196 3.34 13.87 3.49
CA THR A 196 3.41 14.85 2.41
C THR A 196 4.80 14.86 1.76
N GLU A 197 4.90 15.45 0.56
CA GLU A 197 6.20 15.69 -0.08
C GLU A 197 7.10 16.59 0.79
N SER A 198 6.52 17.55 1.50
CA SER A 198 7.23 18.43 2.43
C SER A 198 7.87 17.65 3.59
N ASP A 199 7.18 16.63 4.12
CA ASP A 199 7.71 15.77 5.18
C ASP A 199 8.93 14.98 4.69
N LEU A 200 8.86 14.44 3.46
CA LEU A 200 9.94 13.69 2.86
C LEU A 200 11.14 14.58 2.49
N GLU A 201 10.88 15.81 2.04
CA GLU A 201 11.94 16.80 1.81
C GLU A 201 12.62 17.20 3.12
N LEU A 202 11.86 17.39 4.20
CA LEU A 202 12.40 17.64 5.53
C LEU A 202 13.31 16.49 5.98
N LEU A 203 12.85 15.23 5.89
CA LEU A 203 13.66 14.07 6.26
C LEU A 203 14.95 13.97 5.44
N ARG A 204 14.92 14.32 4.15
CA ARG A 204 16.14 14.38 3.32
C ARG A 204 17.11 15.45 3.80
N LYS A 205 16.60 16.64 4.15
CA LYS A 205 17.43 17.73 4.70
C LYS A 205 18.07 17.32 6.03
N VAL A 206 17.30 16.73 6.94
CA VAL A 206 17.78 16.19 8.22
C VAL A 206 18.83 15.11 8.00
N HIS A 207 18.54 14.12 7.14
CA HIS A 207 19.45 13.03 6.82
C HIS A 207 20.80 13.55 6.30
N ARG A 208 20.81 14.51 5.36
CA ARG A 208 22.02 15.11 4.83
C ARG A 208 22.79 15.86 5.91
N HIS A 209 22.11 16.69 6.69
CA HIS A 209 22.72 17.44 7.79
C HIS A 209 23.40 16.52 8.81
N LEU A 210 22.73 15.44 9.22
CA LEU A 210 23.29 14.47 10.17
C LEU A 210 24.50 13.74 9.59
N LYS A 211 24.48 13.33 8.31
CA LYS A 211 25.63 12.71 7.63
C LYS A 211 26.84 13.64 7.61
N ASP A 212 26.63 14.90 7.30
CA ASP A 212 27.71 15.88 7.20
C ASP A 212 28.29 16.20 8.58
N ARG A 213 27.42 16.53 9.54
CA ARG A 213 27.79 16.89 10.92
C ARG A 213 28.53 15.77 11.64
N PHE A 214 28.08 14.52 11.47
CA PHE A 214 28.63 13.36 12.16
C PHE A 214 29.52 12.47 11.30
N SER A 215 29.98 12.98 10.15
CA SER A 215 30.87 12.27 9.21
C SER A 215 32.07 11.61 9.88
N ARG A 216 32.76 12.31 10.79
CA ARG A 216 33.90 11.76 11.55
C ARG A 216 33.51 10.59 12.44
N HIS A 217 32.35 10.66 13.11
CA HIS A 217 31.85 9.57 13.96
C HIS A 217 31.46 8.36 13.12
N LEU A 218 30.83 8.59 11.96
CA LEU A 218 30.50 7.54 11.00
C LEU A 218 31.78 6.86 10.46
N MET A 219 32.83 7.62 10.16
CA MET A 219 34.13 7.05 9.77
C MET A 219 34.74 6.17 10.87
N LEU A 220 34.66 6.60 12.13
CA LEU A 220 35.15 5.82 13.27
C LEU A 220 34.35 4.51 13.48
N LEU A 221 33.03 4.53 13.24
CA LEU A 221 32.23 3.31 13.26
C LEU A 221 32.57 2.38 12.09
N ARG A 222 32.86 2.94 10.91
CA ARG A 222 33.29 2.17 9.74
C ARG A 222 34.63 1.47 9.94
N SER A 223 35.55 2.08 10.67
CA SER A 223 36.87 1.50 10.96
C SER A 223 36.85 0.46 12.08
N ARG A 224 35.74 0.32 12.82
CA ARG A 224 35.53 -0.74 13.80
C ARG A 224 35.01 -1.99 13.07
N SER A 225 35.93 -2.70 12.43
CA SER A 225 35.76 -4.05 11.90
C SER A 225 36.38 -5.06 12.85
#